data_AF-A0A834G1Y6-F1
#
_entry.id   AF-A0A834G1Y6-F1
#
_cell.length_a   1.000
_cell.length_b   1.000
_cell.length_c   1.000
_cell.angle_alpha   90.00
_cell.angle_beta   90.00
_cell.angle_gamma   90.00
#
_symmetry.space_group_name_H-M   'P 1'
#
loop_
_entity.id
_entity.type
_entity.pdbx_description
1 polymer ?
#
loop_
_entity_poly.entity_id
_entity_poly.type
_entity_poly.pdbx_seq_one_letter_code
_entity_poly.pdbx_strand_id
1 'polypeptide(L)'
;MGLEDASERWCGGEQAVKGIALDYFQDIFTTEEVSNIDSMLNCVDHRVSERMNRFVTRPISYNEVKVAVFQMPADRAPGPDGMGASFLQEYWDIVGPSLVDVVRSYCHLGHLLHGTNHSHIVLIPNVQCPMNMGQLRPISLCNSVYKVLFKSHLESSTSPSDADLPTDAPFSSSNPAPTRTTDNDDDSFFEETPTRQQQQPPLLHYRRHRRLHHTLKPPPPPSAVPPLNSV
;
A
#
# COMPACT_ATOMS: atom_id res chain seq x y z
N MET A 1 -12.23 -24.13 18.19
CA MET A 1 -12.04 -23.43 16.90
C MET A 1 -11.45 -24.42 15.92
N GLY A 2 -12.03 -24.55 14.73
CA GLY A 2 -11.58 -25.42 13.65
C GLY A 2 -11.92 -24.79 12.31
N LEU A 3 -11.29 -25.26 11.24
CA LEU A 3 -11.55 -24.83 9.87
C LEU A 3 -11.54 -26.05 8.94
N GLU A 4 -12.26 -25.94 7.84
CA GLU A 4 -12.21 -26.89 6.73
C GLU A 4 -10.91 -26.69 5.93
N ASP A 5 -10.24 -27.81 5.63
CA ASP A 5 -9.10 -27.84 4.71
C ASP A 5 -9.56 -27.78 3.23
N ALA A 6 -8.60 -27.71 2.29
CA ALA A 6 -8.90 -27.69 0.85
C ALA A 6 -9.61 -28.96 0.34
N SER A 7 -9.65 -30.03 1.14
CA SER A 7 -10.38 -31.28 0.85
C SER A 7 -11.75 -31.32 1.55
N GLU A 8 -12.26 -30.18 2.03
CA GLU A 8 -13.54 -30.02 2.74
C GLU A 8 -13.62 -30.83 4.05
N ARG A 9 -12.47 -31.12 4.68
CA ARG A 9 -12.44 -31.85 5.95
C ARG A 9 -12.30 -30.89 7.11
N TRP A 10 -13.15 -31.07 8.12
CA TRP A 10 -13.08 -30.31 9.36
C TRP A 10 -11.83 -30.66 10.17
N CYS A 11 -10.97 -29.67 10.36
CA CYS A 11 -9.73 -29.79 11.12
C CYS A 11 -9.81 -28.93 12.38
N GLY A 12 -9.74 -29.58 13.55
CA GLY A 12 -9.69 -28.91 14.85
C GLY A 12 -8.28 -28.76 15.39
N GLY A 13 -8.07 -27.71 16.19
CA GLY A 13 -6.81 -27.49 16.92
C GLY A 13 -5.91 -26.43 16.29
N GLU A 14 -5.14 -25.74 17.12
CA GLU A 14 -4.37 -24.55 16.74
C GLU A 14 -3.37 -24.83 15.60
N GLN A 15 -2.64 -25.95 15.67
CA GLN A 15 -1.64 -26.30 14.66
C GLN A 15 -2.29 -26.61 13.30
N ALA A 16 -3.43 -27.32 13.30
CA ALA A 16 -4.13 -27.65 12.07
C ALA A 16 -4.73 -26.40 11.41
N VAL A 17 -5.37 -25.53 12.21
CA VAL A 17 -5.91 -24.24 11.74
C VAL A 17 -4.79 -23.34 11.20
N LYS A 18 -3.63 -23.30 11.87
CA LYS A 18 -2.47 -22.55 11.40
C LYS A 18 -1.94 -23.09 10.07
N GLY A 19 -1.88 -24.41 9.92
CA GLY A 19 -1.51 -25.06 8.65
C GLY A 19 -2.44 -24.64 7.51
N ILE A 20 -3.76 -24.77 7.71
CA ILE A 20 -4.77 -24.36 6.73
C ILE A 20 -4.62 -22.88 6.34
N ALA A 21 -4.40 -22.00 7.32
CA ALA A 21 -4.22 -20.58 7.04
C ALA A 21 -2.93 -20.30 6.25
N LEU A 22 -1.83 -20.99 6.57
CA LEU A 22 -0.57 -20.85 5.86
C LEU A 22 -0.69 -21.33 4.42
N ASP A 23 -1.28 -22.50 4.20
CA ASP A 23 -1.47 -23.07 2.87
C ASP A 23 -2.35 -22.16 2.02
N TYR A 24 -3.46 -21.66 2.60
CA TYR A 24 -4.35 -20.71 1.94
C TYR A 24 -3.64 -19.41 1.53
N PHE A 25 -2.88 -18.80 2.43
CA PHE A 25 -2.18 -17.55 2.10
C PHE A 25 -0.99 -17.77 1.16
N GLN A 26 -0.30 -18.91 1.26
CA GLN A 26 0.74 -19.28 0.31
C GLN A 26 0.16 -19.41 -1.09
N ASP A 27 -0.98 -20.10 -1.24
CA ASP A 27 -1.64 -20.26 -2.53
C ASP A 27 -1.99 -18.90 -3.16
N ILE A 28 -2.75 -18.05 -2.46
CA ILE A 28 -3.23 -16.78 -3.03
C ILE A 28 -2.15 -15.70 -3.20
N PHE A 29 -1.03 -15.79 -2.48
CA PHE A 29 0.10 -14.85 -2.60
C PHE A 29 1.27 -15.41 -3.41
N THR A 30 1.20 -16.66 -3.87
CA THR A 30 2.19 -17.20 -4.80
C THR A 30 1.94 -16.61 -6.19
N THR A 31 2.97 -16.01 -6.75
CA THR A 31 2.91 -15.45 -8.09
C THR A 31 3.00 -16.58 -9.11
N GLU A 32 2.00 -16.70 -9.98
CA GLU A 32 2.07 -17.57 -11.16
C GLU A 32 2.93 -16.92 -12.26
N GLU A 33 3.62 -17.74 -13.06
CA GLU A 33 4.45 -17.24 -14.16
C GLU A 33 3.57 -16.68 -15.29
N VAL A 34 3.32 -15.38 -15.24
CA VAL A 34 2.62 -14.67 -16.32
C VAL A 34 3.62 -14.38 -17.45
N SER A 35 3.46 -15.08 -18.57
CA SER A 35 4.17 -14.75 -19.80
C SER A 35 3.48 -13.60 -20.54
N ASN A 36 4.25 -12.80 -21.28
CA ASN A 36 3.77 -11.78 -22.21
C ASN A 36 3.16 -10.48 -21.59
N ILE A 37 3.70 -10.03 -20.46
CA ILE A 37 3.31 -8.76 -19.80
C ILE A 37 3.43 -7.57 -20.77
N ASP A 38 4.48 -7.52 -21.57
CA ASP A 38 4.73 -6.40 -22.51
C ASP A 38 3.61 -6.27 -23.56
N SER A 39 3.09 -7.39 -24.08
CA SER A 39 1.97 -7.35 -25.03
C SER A 39 0.67 -6.90 -24.38
N MET A 40 0.44 -7.19 -23.10
CA MET A 40 -0.73 -6.71 -22.36
C MET A 40 -0.65 -5.21 -22.09
N LEU A 41 0.53 -4.71 -21.75
CA LEU A 41 0.75 -3.28 -21.48
C LEU A 41 0.59 -2.41 -22.74
N ASN A 42 0.84 -2.96 -23.93
CA ASN A 42 0.64 -2.24 -25.19
C ASN A 42 -0.83 -1.92 -25.49
N CYS A 43 -1.79 -2.57 -24.82
CA CYS A 43 -3.22 -2.29 -24.94
C CYS A 43 -3.71 -1.22 -23.94
N VAL A 44 -2.84 -0.71 -23.06
CA VAL A 44 -3.20 0.28 -22.04
C VAL A 44 -2.87 1.69 -22.52
N ASP A 45 -3.87 2.55 -22.56
CA ASP A 45 -3.67 3.96 -22.90
C ASP A 45 -2.78 4.67 -21.88
N HIS A 46 -1.83 5.46 -22.38
CA HIS A 46 -0.94 6.23 -21.53
C HIS A 46 -1.67 7.42 -20.89
N ARG A 47 -2.08 7.27 -19.63
CA ARG A 47 -2.82 8.30 -18.88
C ARG A 47 -1.96 9.22 -18.00
N VAL A 48 -0.67 8.92 -17.84
CA VAL A 48 0.22 9.68 -16.94
C VAL A 48 0.92 10.78 -17.71
N SER A 49 0.46 12.03 -17.56
CA SER A 49 1.15 13.16 -18.20
C SER A 49 2.58 13.33 -17.67
N GLU A 50 3.47 13.92 -18.46
CA GLU A 50 4.84 14.20 -18.03
C GLU A 50 4.88 15.11 -16.79
N ARG A 51 3.94 16.07 -16.70
CA ARG A 51 3.75 16.92 -15.51
C ARG A 51 3.43 16.08 -14.28
N MET A 52 2.52 15.12 -14.40
CA MET A 52 2.15 14.22 -13.30
C MET A 52 3.33 13.34 -12.91
N ASN A 53 4.06 12.80 -13.88
CA ASN A 53 5.26 12.01 -13.63
C ASN A 53 6.33 12.82 -12.88
N ARG A 54 6.63 14.05 -13.31
CA ARG A 54 7.56 14.95 -12.61
C ARG A 54 7.10 15.26 -11.19
N PHE A 55 5.79 15.38 -10.97
CA PHE A 55 5.22 15.65 -9.67
C PHE A 55 5.38 14.46 -8.71
N VAL A 56 5.00 13.24 -9.12
CA VAL A 56 5.09 12.03 -8.26
C VAL A 56 6.52 11.50 -8.09
N THR A 57 7.44 11.88 -8.98
CA THR A 57 8.86 11.50 -8.90
C THR A 57 9.74 12.53 -8.20
N ARG A 58 9.18 13.67 -7.75
CA ARG A 58 9.94 14.68 -7.03
C ARG A 58 10.43 14.14 -5.67
N PRO A 59 11.53 14.69 -5.11
CA PRO A 59 11.97 14.31 -3.77
C PRO A 59 10.91 14.57 -2.72
N ILE A 60 10.68 13.61 -1.82
CA ILE A 60 9.75 13.75 -0.69
C ILE A 60 10.29 14.79 0.30
N SER A 61 9.41 15.74 0.63
CA SER A 61 9.65 16.81 1.60
C SER A 61 9.39 16.33 3.04
N TYR A 62 10.01 17.03 3.99
CA TYR A 62 9.77 16.79 5.42
C TYR A 62 8.29 16.97 5.79
N ASN A 63 7.63 17.98 5.22
CA ASN A 63 6.24 18.30 5.52
C ASN A 63 5.27 17.22 5.03
N GLU A 64 5.51 16.62 3.86
CA GLU A 64 4.68 15.51 3.36
C GLU A 64 4.71 14.31 4.31
N VAL A 65 5.89 13.95 4.83
CA VAL A 65 6.02 12.86 5.82
C VAL A 65 5.35 13.24 7.13
N LYS A 66 5.54 14.48 7.61
CA LYS A 66 4.90 14.96 8.83
C LYS A 66 3.38 14.90 8.71
N VAL A 67 2.81 15.49 7.66
CA VAL A 67 1.37 15.47 7.40
C VAL A 67 0.86 14.02 7.33
N ALA A 68 1.57 13.14 6.62
CA ALA A 68 1.23 11.73 6.55
C ALA A 68 1.14 11.07 7.94
N VAL A 69 2.13 11.29 8.81
CA VAL A 69 2.15 10.76 10.18
C VAL A 69 1.01 11.31 11.03
N PHE A 70 0.77 12.62 10.98
CA PHE A 70 -0.25 13.28 11.82
C PHE A 70 -1.69 13.05 11.34
N GLN A 71 -1.88 12.61 10.10
CA GLN A 71 -3.18 12.15 9.61
C GLN A 71 -3.45 10.66 9.92
N MET A 72 -2.48 9.90 10.43
CA MET A 72 -2.70 8.52 10.85
C MET A 72 -3.49 8.49 12.17
N PRO A 73 -4.50 7.62 12.32
CA PRO A 73 -5.21 7.50 13.58
C PRO A 73 -4.30 6.91 14.67
N ALA A 74 -4.19 7.62 15.80
CA ALA A 74 -3.26 7.31 16.89
C ALA A 74 -3.62 6.02 17.65
N ASP A 75 -4.89 5.62 17.62
CA ASP A 75 -5.51 4.52 18.35
C ASP A 75 -5.45 3.16 17.61
N ARG A 76 -4.78 3.11 16.45
CA ARG A 76 -4.63 1.87 15.69
C ARG A 76 -3.64 0.92 16.36
N ALA A 77 -3.97 -0.37 16.31
CA ALA A 77 -3.08 -1.43 16.77
C ALA A 77 -1.70 -1.36 16.07
N PRO A 78 -0.60 -1.54 16.83
CA PRO A 78 0.75 -1.53 16.29
C PRO A 78 1.02 -2.77 15.43
N GLY A 79 2.07 -2.69 14.62
CA GLY A 79 2.60 -3.85 13.92
C GLY A 79 3.45 -4.74 14.84
N PRO A 80 4.17 -5.72 14.25
CA PRO A 80 5.14 -6.55 14.97
C PRO A 80 6.23 -5.78 15.72
N ASP A 81 6.52 -4.54 15.30
CA ASP A 81 7.46 -3.64 15.97
C ASP A 81 6.95 -3.04 17.28
N GLY A 82 5.66 -3.17 17.59
CA GLY A 82 5.04 -2.56 18.76
C GLY A 82 4.91 -1.04 18.69
N MET A 83 5.27 -0.41 17.57
CA MET A 83 5.29 1.05 17.42
C MET A 83 4.08 1.53 16.63
N GLY A 84 3.13 2.16 17.33
CA GLY A 84 1.93 2.76 16.73
C GLY A 84 2.16 4.14 16.11
N ALA A 85 1.12 4.69 15.50
CA ALA A 85 1.13 6.07 14.98
C ALA A 85 1.29 7.10 16.11
N SER A 86 0.70 6.83 17.28
CA SER A 86 0.84 7.66 18.48
C SER A 86 2.29 7.90 18.87
N PHE A 87 3.12 6.85 18.85
CA PHE A 87 4.55 6.95 19.14
C PHE A 87 5.26 7.89 18.15
N LEU A 88 4.98 7.78 16.85
CA LEU A 88 5.59 8.64 15.84
C LEU A 88 5.15 10.11 15.97
N GLN A 89 3.91 10.35 16.41
CA GLN A 89 3.36 11.69 16.63
C GLN A 89 3.94 12.33 17.90
N GLU A 90 4.00 11.58 19.00
CA GLU A 90 4.49 12.06 20.30
C GLU A 90 6.00 12.36 20.26
N TYR A 91 6.79 11.48 19.63
CA TYR A 91 8.24 11.62 19.56
C TYR A 91 8.74 12.18 18.23
N TRP A 92 7.88 12.87 17.47
CA TRP A 92 8.18 13.36 16.11
C TRP A 92 9.47 14.18 16.04
N ASP A 93 9.74 15.02 17.03
CA ASP A 93 10.94 15.87 17.03
C ASP A 93 12.24 15.06 17.15
N ILE A 94 12.16 13.83 17.67
CA ILE A 94 13.28 12.89 17.80
C ILE A 94 13.35 11.95 16.59
N VAL A 95 12.24 11.29 16.24
CA VAL A 95 12.23 10.22 15.22
C VAL A 95 11.95 10.73 13.80
N GLY A 96 11.33 11.90 13.67
CA GLY A 96 10.90 12.48 12.40
C GLY A 96 12.03 12.67 11.38
N PRO A 97 13.19 13.24 11.74
CA PRO A 97 14.32 13.36 10.81
C PRO A 97 14.75 12.01 10.22
N SER A 98 14.94 11.00 11.08
CA SER A 98 15.31 9.65 10.66
C SER A 98 14.23 9.01 9.79
N LEU A 99 12.96 9.19 10.14
CA LEU A 99 11.84 8.65 9.36
C LEU A 99 11.79 9.25 7.95
N VAL A 100 12.03 10.55 7.82
CA VAL A 100 12.10 11.24 6.53
C VAL A 100 13.25 10.69 5.67
N ASP A 101 14.41 10.44 6.26
CA ASP A 101 15.56 9.87 5.55
C ASP A 101 15.29 8.44 5.07
N VAL A 102 14.60 7.64 5.88
CA VAL A 102 14.13 6.29 5.48
C VAL A 102 13.18 6.38 4.29
N VAL A 103 12.20 7.29 4.34
CA VAL A 103 11.22 7.48 3.25
C VAL A 103 11.91 7.92 1.96
N ARG A 104 12.83 8.88 2.04
CA ARG A 104 13.60 9.35 0.87
C ARG A 104 14.48 8.25 0.29
N SER A 105 15.16 7.49 1.17
CA SER A 105 16.02 6.39 0.76
C SER A 105 15.22 5.32 0.01
N TYR A 106 14.01 4.99 0.51
CA TYR A 106 13.10 4.09 -0.17
C TYR A 106 12.68 4.62 -1.55
N CYS A 107 12.29 5.89 -1.67
CA CYS A 107 11.89 6.45 -2.96
C CYS A 107 13.03 6.52 -3.99
N HIS A 108 14.27 6.68 -3.52
CA HIS A 108 15.44 6.74 -4.40
C HIS A 108 15.96 5.35 -4.80
N LEU A 109 16.09 4.43 -3.84
CA LEU A 109 16.71 3.12 -4.03
C LEU A 109 15.71 2.00 -4.31
N GLY A 110 14.43 2.18 -3.94
CA GLY A 110 13.37 1.19 -4.06
C GLY A 110 13.43 0.06 -3.04
N HIS A 111 14.31 0.16 -2.03
CA HIS A 111 14.56 -0.93 -1.07
C HIS A 111 13.97 -0.59 0.31
N LEU A 112 13.25 -1.54 0.90
CA LEU A 112 12.76 -1.45 2.26
C LEU A 112 13.82 -1.90 3.26
N LEU A 113 13.87 -1.28 4.43
CA LEU A 113 14.68 -1.78 5.54
C LEU A 113 14.16 -3.16 5.96
N HIS A 114 15.09 -4.06 6.29
CA HIS A 114 14.76 -5.43 6.69
C HIS A 114 13.71 -5.44 7.82
N GLY A 115 12.67 -6.24 7.66
CA GLY A 115 11.59 -6.38 8.62
C GLY A 115 10.56 -5.25 8.66
N THR A 116 10.71 -4.18 7.86
CA THR A 116 9.72 -3.08 7.81
C THR A 116 8.38 -3.55 7.23
N ASN A 117 8.41 -4.50 6.30
CA ASN A 117 7.23 -5.09 5.69
C ASN A 117 6.66 -6.29 6.48
N HIS A 118 7.21 -6.62 7.65
CA HIS A 118 6.60 -7.63 8.50
C HIS A 118 5.23 -7.12 8.99
N SER A 119 4.27 -8.03 9.03
CA SER A 119 2.89 -7.74 9.41
C SER A 119 2.32 -8.92 10.19
N HIS A 120 1.51 -8.64 11.21
CA HIS A 120 0.64 -9.66 11.79
C HIS A 120 -0.65 -9.73 10.98
N ILE A 121 -1.06 -10.94 10.60
CA ILE A 121 -2.36 -11.16 9.97
C ILE A 121 -3.35 -11.56 11.06
N VAL A 122 -4.38 -10.75 11.23
CA VAL A 122 -5.51 -11.04 12.12
C VAL A 122 -6.70 -11.45 11.27
N LEU A 123 -7.32 -12.59 11.59
CA LEU A 123 -8.48 -13.10 10.89
C LEU A 123 -9.75 -12.70 11.63
N ILE A 124 -10.62 -11.92 10.98
CA ILE A 124 -11.91 -11.51 11.54
C ILE A 124 -13.03 -12.29 10.84
N PRO A 125 -13.91 -12.99 11.58
CA PRO A 125 -15.08 -13.64 11.00
C PRO A 125 -15.98 -12.66 10.24
N ASN A 126 -16.36 -13.00 9.01
CA ASN A 126 -17.40 -12.28 8.28
C ASN A 126 -18.81 -12.83 8.58
N VAL A 127 -18.89 -14.03 9.14
CA VAL A 127 -20.13 -14.74 9.52
C VAL A 127 -20.02 -15.22 10.97
N GLN A 128 -21.14 -15.55 11.61
CA GLN A 128 -21.17 -15.95 13.01
C GLN A 128 -20.33 -17.20 13.31
N CYS A 129 -20.37 -18.18 12.40
CA CYS A 129 -19.66 -19.46 12.53
C CYS A 129 -18.86 -19.73 11.27
N PRO A 130 -17.65 -19.14 11.12
CA PRO A 130 -16.83 -19.36 9.93
C PRO A 130 -16.34 -20.81 9.91
N MET A 131 -16.58 -21.49 8.79
CA MET A 131 -16.15 -22.87 8.58
C MET A 131 -14.87 -22.95 7.75
N ASN A 132 -14.62 -21.99 6.87
CA ASN A 132 -13.46 -22.00 5.98
C ASN A 132 -12.77 -20.62 5.89
N MET A 133 -11.57 -20.60 5.31
CA MET A 133 -10.75 -19.40 5.19
C MET A 133 -11.42 -18.28 4.38
N GLY A 134 -12.26 -18.60 3.39
CA GLY A 134 -12.99 -17.60 2.59
C GLY A 134 -14.03 -16.81 3.39
N GLN A 135 -14.48 -17.32 4.53
CA GLN A 135 -15.41 -16.65 5.45
C GLN A 135 -14.70 -15.79 6.50
N LEU A 136 -13.37 -15.73 6.44
CA LEU A 136 -12.54 -14.89 7.30
C LEU A 136 -11.96 -13.74 6.48
N ARG A 137 -12.04 -12.53 7.02
CA ARG A 137 -11.39 -11.35 6.44
C ARG A 137 -10.02 -11.16 7.08
N PRO A 138 -8.92 -11.19 6.30
CA PRO A 138 -7.61 -10.84 6.81
C PRO A 138 -7.49 -9.34 7.04
N ILE A 139 -6.91 -8.97 8.18
CA ILE A 139 -6.43 -7.62 8.48
C ILE A 139 -4.93 -7.69 8.74
N SER A 140 -4.17 -6.99 7.90
CA SER A 140 -2.72 -6.84 8.04
C SER A 140 -2.39 -5.69 8.99
N LEU A 141 -1.81 -6.03 10.15
CA LEU A 141 -1.23 -5.09 11.10
C LEU A 141 0.24 -4.85 10.74
N CYS A 142 0.46 -3.96 9.77
CA CYS A 142 1.81 -3.59 9.33
C CYS A 142 2.46 -2.57 10.30
N ASN A 143 3.79 -2.57 10.33
CA ASN A 143 4.60 -1.55 11.01
C ASN A 143 4.19 -0.13 10.58
N SER A 144 4.19 0.81 11.53
CA SER A 144 3.74 2.18 11.26
C SER A 144 4.63 2.89 10.24
N VAL A 145 5.94 2.61 10.25
CA VAL A 145 6.89 3.10 9.24
C VAL A 145 6.48 2.67 7.83
N TYR A 146 6.06 1.41 7.65
CA TYR A 146 5.59 0.91 6.36
C TYR A 146 4.37 1.68 5.86
N LYS A 147 3.42 1.99 6.74
CA LYS A 147 2.23 2.78 6.41
C LYS A 147 2.59 4.22 5.99
N VAL A 148 3.57 4.83 6.67
CA VAL A 148 4.06 6.19 6.35
C VAL A 148 4.67 6.26 4.96
N LEU A 149 5.40 5.23 4.52
CA LEU A 149 5.99 5.20 3.16
C LEU A 149 4.94 5.39 2.07
N PHE A 150 3.84 4.62 2.12
CA PHE A 150 2.78 4.74 1.13
C PHE A 150 1.97 6.02 1.31
N LYS A 151 1.66 6.40 2.55
CA LYS A 151 0.85 7.58 2.81
C LYS A 151 1.56 8.87 2.36
N SER A 152 2.84 9.03 2.68
CA SER A 152 3.65 10.18 2.24
C SER A 152 3.73 10.31 0.71
N HIS A 153 3.77 9.19 -0.01
CA HIS A 153 3.72 9.20 -1.47
C HIS A 153 2.34 9.64 -2.01
N LEU A 154 1.25 9.25 -1.34
CA LEU A 154 -0.10 9.71 -1.68
C LEU A 154 -0.28 11.21 -1.40
N GLU A 155 0.24 11.72 -0.29
CA GLU A 155 0.25 13.17 -0.02
C GLU A 155 1.05 13.92 -1.10
N SER A 156 2.14 13.32 -1.61
CA SER A 156 2.91 13.90 -2.72
C SER A 156 2.18 13.88 -4.06
N SER A 157 1.08 13.13 -4.19
CA SER A 157 0.29 12.99 -5.42
C SER A 157 -0.97 13.86 -5.44
N THR A 158 -1.38 14.41 -4.30
CA THR A 158 -2.48 15.38 -4.21
C THR A 158 -1.95 16.78 -4.50
N SER A 159 -2.09 17.21 -5.75
CA SER A 159 -1.81 18.59 -6.17
C SER A 159 -2.77 19.56 -5.46
N PRO A 160 -2.34 20.77 -5.06
CA PRO A 160 -3.24 21.82 -4.55
C PRO A 160 -4.24 22.37 -5.59
N SER A 161 -4.43 21.71 -6.74
CA SER A 161 -5.10 22.26 -7.92
C SER A 161 -6.58 21.90 -8.08
N ASP A 162 -7.21 21.20 -7.14
CA ASP A 162 -8.65 20.89 -7.21
C ASP A 162 -9.55 22.03 -6.67
N ALA A 163 -8.96 23.21 -6.37
CA ALA A 163 -9.71 24.39 -5.91
C ALA A 163 -10.12 25.36 -7.04
N ASP A 164 -9.64 25.19 -8.27
CA ASP A 164 -9.97 26.06 -9.41
C ASP A 164 -10.59 25.24 -10.55
N LEU A 165 -11.88 24.93 -10.42
CA LEU A 165 -12.71 24.61 -11.57
C LEU A 165 -13.64 25.80 -11.81
N PRO A 166 -13.57 26.48 -12.97
CA PRO A 166 -14.50 27.54 -13.29
C PRO A 166 -15.91 26.95 -13.38
N THR A 167 -16.77 27.48 -12.51
CA THR A 167 -18.21 27.46 -12.68
C THR A 167 -18.51 28.12 -14.02
N ASP A 168 -18.92 27.34 -15.03
CA ASP A 168 -19.85 27.74 -16.09
C ASP A 168 -19.83 26.73 -17.25
N ALA A 169 -20.80 25.82 -17.27
CA ALA A 169 -21.46 25.39 -18.51
C ALA A 169 -22.84 24.77 -18.19
N PRO A 170 -23.90 25.14 -18.93
CA PRO A 170 -25.28 24.85 -18.54
C PRO A 170 -25.72 23.48 -19.03
N PHE A 171 -26.14 22.59 -18.12
CA PHE A 171 -27.01 21.48 -18.51
C PHE A 171 -28.46 21.91 -18.37
N SER A 172 -29.01 22.33 -19.50
CA SER A 172 -30.45 22.35 -19.72
C SER A 172 -30.91 20.91 -19.96
N SER A 173 -31.51 20.28 -18.96
CA SER A 173 -32.58 19.31 -19.17
C SER A 173 -33.48 19.24 -17.94
N SER A 174 -34.67 19.78 -18.16
CA SER A 174 -35.92 19.58 -17.44
C SER A 174 -36.10 18.17 -16.85
N ASN A 175 -36.42 18.10 -15.55
CA ASN A 175 -37.67 17.48 -15.09
C ASN A 175 -38.02 17.83 -13.62
N PRO A 176 -39.31 17.78 -13.26
CA PRO A 176 -39.89 18.59 -12.19
C PRO A 176 -39.76 18.00 -10.79
N ALA A 177 -39.80 18.89 -9.80
CA ALA A 177 -39.82 18.59 -8.37
C ALA A 177 -41.09 17.83 -7.95
N PRO A 178 -40.99 16.84 -7.04
CA PRO A 178 -42.13 16.40 -6.26
C PRO A 178 -42.28 17.21 -4.97
N THR A 179 -43.53 17.54 -4.72
CA THR A 179 -44.09 18.38 -3.67
C THR A 179 -43.79 17.90 -2.25
N ARG A 180 -43.56 18.86 -1.37
CA ARG A 180 -43.48 18.76 0.09
C ARG A 180 -44.86 18.47 0.67
N THR A 181 -45.00 17.38 1.43
CA THR A 181 -46.11 17.15 2.35
C THR A 181 -45.55 17.05 3.76
N THR A 182 -46.22 17.71 4.70
CA THR A 182 -45.84 17.89 6.10
C THR A 182 -46.33 16.75 6.98
N ASP A 183 -45.71 16.69 8.16
CA ASP A 183 -46.21 16.15 9.45
C ASP A 183 -46.29 14.62 9.61
N ASN A 184 -45.44 14.06 10.48
CA ASN A 184 -45.79 13.74 11.87
C ASN A 184 -44.60 13.11 12.63
N ASP A 185 -44.62 13.35 13.94
CA ASP A 185 -43.62 13.06 14.97
C ASP A 185 -43.41 11.57 15.32
N ASP A 186 -42.32 11.35 16.09
CA ASP A 186 -41.94 10.20 16.91
C ASP A 186 -41.49 8.90 16.20
N ASP A 187 -40.17 8.65 16.20
CA ASP A 187 -39.56 7.70 17.13
C ASP A 187 -38.04 7.53 16.88
N SER A 188 -37.29 7.45 17.97
CA SER A 188 -35.90 7.03 18.13
C SER A 188 -35.19 6.36 16.93
N PHE A 189 -34.11 6.96 16.43
CA PHE A 189 -33.06 6.21 15.75
C PHE A 189 -31.68 6.89 15.90
N PHE A 190 -30.78 6.18 16.57
CA PHE A 190 -29.35 6.51 16.64
C PHE A 190 -28.80 6.29 15.22
N GLU A 191 -28.56 7.38 14.48
CA GLU A 191 -28.03 7.29 13.13
C GLU A 191 -26.55 6.86 13.21
N GLU A 192 -26.31 5.56 13.06
CA GLU A 192 -24.99 5.00 12.81
C GLU A 192 -24.41 5.64 11.54
N THR A 193 -23.39 6.47 11.72
CA THR A 193 -22.58 6.95 10.61
C THR A 193 -21.83 5.74 10.02
N PRO A 194 -21.98 5.42 8.72
CA PRO A 194 -21.34 4.25 8.15
C PRO A 194 -19.83 4.47 8.17
N THR A 195 -19.14 3.65 8.96
CA THR A 195 -17.67 3.65 9.02
C THR A 195 -17.17 3.29 7.63
N ARG A 196 -16.68 4.30 6.89
CA ARG A 196 -16.05 4.16 5.59
C ARG A 196 -14.85 3.23 5.76
N GLN A 197 -15.06 1.93 5.53
CA GLN A 197 -14.00 0.94 5.47
C GLN A 197 -13.08 1.34 4.33
N GLN A 198 -11.96 1.94 4.71
CA GLN A 198 -10.92 2.35 3.79
C GLN A 198 -10.24 1.07 3.31
N GLN A 199 -10.71 0.58 2.16
CA GLN A 199 -10.02 -0.44 1.38
C GLN A 199 -8.57 0.01 1.20
N GLN A 200 -7.64 -0.83 1.65
CA GLN A 200 -6.23 -0.64 1.32
C GLN A 200 -6.12 -0.67 -0.21
N PRO A 201 -5.41 0.28 -0.83
CA PRO A 201 -5.17 0.20 -2.26
C PRO A 201 -4.42 -1.12 -2.54
N PRO A 202 -4.76 -1.83 -3.63
CA PRO A 202 -4.01 -3.01 -4.03
C PRO A 202 -2.54 -2.63 -4.15
N LEU A 203 -1.64 -3.50 -3.68
CA LEU A 203 -0.20 -3.34 -3.78
C LEU A 203 0.19 -3.16 -5.25
N LEU A 204 0.21 -1.91 -5.72
CA LEU A 204 0.76 -1.55 -7.02
C LEU A 204 2.24 -1.92 -6.98
N HIS A 205 2.54 -3.08 -7.55
CA HIS A 205 3.89 -3.45 -7.92
C HIS A 205 4.36 -2.46 -9.01
N TYR A 206 4.78 -1.27 -8.59
CA TYR A 206 5.58 -0.40 -9.45
C TYR A 206 6.99 -0.99 -9.52
N ARG A 207 7.13 -2.03 -10.35
CA ARG A 207 8.42 -2.60 -10.71
C ARG A 207 9.08 -1.61 -11.65
N ARG A 208 9.87 -0.69 -11.09
CA ARG A 208 10.68 0.25 -11.87
C ARG A 208 11.79 -0.54 -12.57
N HIS A 209 11.48 -1.08 -13.75
CA HIS A 209 12.46 -1.74 -14.61
C HIS A 209 13.48 -0.71 -15.09
N ARG A 210 14.57 -0.55 -14.35
CA ARG A 210 15.78 0.08 -14.86
C ARG A 210 16.62 -0.98 -15.55
N ARG A 211 16.20 -1.43 -16.74
CA ARG A 211 17.12 -2.10 -17.68
C ARG A 211 17.99 -1.02 -18.32
N LEU A 212 19.09 -0.66 -17.67
CA LEU A 212 20.20 -0.02 -18.37
C LEU A 212 21.07 -1.13 -18.97
N HIS A 213 20.70 -1.61 -20.16
CA HIS A 213 21.69 -2.23 -21.05
C HIS A 213 22.50 -1.09 -21.68
N HIS A 214 23.51 -0.60 -20.98
CA HIS A 214 24.69 -0.08 -21.66
C HIS A 214 25.74 -1.19 -21.61
N THR A 215 25.99 -1.79 -22.77
CA THR A 215 27.06 -2.75 -23.01
C THR A 215 28.42 -2.07 -22.79
N LEU A 216 28.87 -2.03 -21.54
CA LEU A 216 30.29 -1.82 -21.25
C LEU A 216 30.98 -3.16 -21.50
N LYS A 217 31.60 -3.26 -22.68
CA LYS A 217 32.58 -4.31 -23.02
C LYS A 217 33.63 -4.36 -21.89
N PRO A 218 33.97 -5.54 -21.34
CA PRO A 218 34.99 -5.64 -20.31
C PRO A 218 36.34 -5.12 -20.85
N PRO A 219 37.16 -4.45 -20.02
CA PRO A 219 38.47 -3.97 -20.45
C PRO A 219 39.35 -5.15 -20.88
N PRO A 220 40.22 -4.97 -21.90
CA PRO A 220 41.16 -6.02 -22.31
C PRO A 220 42.11 -6.36 -21.16
N PRO A 221 42.55 -7.63 -21.05
CA PRO A 221 43.52 -8.02 -20.02
C PRO A 221 44.84 -7.25 -20.21
N PRO A 222 45.56 -6.94 -19.11
CA PRO A 222 46.83 -6.23 -19.19
C PRO A 222 47.82 -7.02 -20.04
N SER A 223 48.47 -6.33 -20.98
CA SER A 223 49.59 -6.87 -21.77
C SER A 223 50.65 -7.42 -20.83
N ALA A 224 51.08 -8.67 -21.08
CA ALA A 224 52.16 -9.31 -20.35
C ALA A 224 53.40 -8.42 -20.32
N VAL A 225 53.88 -8.12 -19.11
CA VAL A 225 55.15 -7.43 -18.89
C VAL A 225 56.26 -8.43 -19.24
N PRO A 226 57.21 -8.09 -20.13
CA PRO A 226 58.34 -8.98 -20.41
C PRO A 226 59.20 -9.15 -19.15
N PRO A 227 59.82 -10.32 -18.93
CA PRO A 227 60.57 -10.60 -17.72
C PRO A 227 61.74 -9.62 -17.54
N LEU A 228 61.90 -9.11 -16.32
CA LEU A 228 63.13 -8.44 -15.91
C LEU A 228 64.29 -9.43 -16.03
N ASN A 229 65.19 -9.18 -16.98
CA ASN A 229 66.52 -9.78 -16.94
C ASN A 229 67.24 -9.26 -15.69
N SER A 230 67.70 -10.21 -14.89
CA SER A 230 68.54 -9.96 -13.72
C SER A 230 70.01 -10.02 -14.13
N VAL A 231 70.74 -8.97 -13.74
CA VAL A 231 72.20 -8.73 -13.78
C VAL A 231 72.80 -8.42 -15.16
#